data_AF-A0A820GB90-F1
#
_entry.id   AF-A0A820GB90-F1
#
_cell.length_a   1.000
_cell.length_b   1.000
_cell.length_c   1.000
_cell.angle_alpha   90.00
_cell.angle_beta   90.00
_cell.angle_gamma   90.00
#
_symmetry.space_group_name_H-M   'P 1'
#
loop_
_entity.id
_entity.type
_entity.pdbx_description
1 polymer ?
#
loop_
_entity_poly.entity_id
_entity_poly.type
_entity_poly.pdbx_seq_one_letter_code
_entity_poly.pdbx_strand_id
1 'polypeptide(L)'
;MKTKLISNFIFPKDAKHYVKKLTGNAHTLAGEGKTRGFSGTDDRNDTMPESVIPERLLSQKGTNGKMLHILSRKLNSEYIPNTEITGAIIIEMSNFDVSKYLIKKIDKRFDGIVYFSDKNNKIMVILRNEESFPLSTCHIDSKKLFVYLDEAHTRGTDLKLPLTARGIVTLSKNMNKDKLMQGVMRLRDLDFKQSIVLWGSKETTADIA
;
A
#
# COMPACT_ATOMS: atom_id res chain seq x y z
N MET A 1 -45.50 0.60 12.15
CA MET A 1 -45.48 0.35 13.60
C MET A 1 -44.26 -0.50 14.00
N LYS A 2 -43.07 0.08 13.89
CA LYS A 2 -41.77 -0.38 14.42
C LYS A 2 -41.02 0.95 14.62
N THR A 3 -40.71 1.39 15.83
CA THR A 3 -39.49 1.02 16.55
C THR A 3 -39.68 1.46 18.01
N LYS A 4 -40.15 0.57 18.90
CA LYS A 4 -40.36 0.89 20.34
C LYS A 4 -39.49 0.04 21.29
N LEU A 5 -38.42 -0.58 20.76
CA LEU A 5 -37.64 -1.59 21.48
C LEU A 5 -36.25 -1.13 21.97
N ILE A 6 -35.75 0.03 21.53
CA ILE A 6 -34.37 0.47 21.86
C ILE A 6 -34.32 1.48 23.02
N SER A 7 -35.45 2.06 23.43
CA SER A 7 -35.49 3.10 24.47
C SER A 7 -35.40 2.58 25.92
N ASN A 8 -35.55 1.27 26.15
CA ASN A 8 -35.75 0.74 27.50
C ASN A 8 -34.56 -0.04 28.09
N PHE A 9 -33.43 -0.16 27.38
CA PHE A 9 -32.31 -1.02 27.82
C PHE A 9 -30.91 -0.39 27.68
N ILE A 10 -30.79 0.93 27.65
CA ILE A 10 -29.46 1.57 27.61
C ILE A 10 -29.20 2.27 28.95
N PHE A 11 -28.20 1.77 29.66
CA PHE A 11 -27.73 2.26 30.96
C PHE A 11 -27.41 3.78 30.89
N PRO A 12 -28.08 4.64 31.69
CA PRO A 12 -27.90 6.09 31.63
C PRO A 12 -26.48 6.58 32.00
N LYS A 13 -25.70 5.77 32.72
CA LYS A 13 -24.34 6.13 33.15
C LYS A 13 -23.29 6.03 32.04
N ASP A 14 -23.50 5.13 31.07
CA ASP A 14 -22.55 4.89 29.97
C ASP A 14 -23.00 5.53 28.64
N ALA A 15 -24.25 5.96 28.53
CA ALA A 15 -24.78 6.71 27.41
C ALA A 15 -24.54 8.23 27.51
N LYS A 16 -23.32 8.65 27.87
CA LYS A 16 -22.90 10.05 27.69
C LYS A 16 -22.72 10.32 26.19
N HIS A 17 -23.79 10.72 25.53
CA HIS A 17 -23.71 11.29 24.19
C HIS A 17 -23.10 12.69 24.32
N TYR A 18 -21.87 12.86 23.82
CA TYR A 18 -21.27 14.17 23.65
C TYR A 18 -22.16 15.00 22.70
N VAL A 19 -22.64 16.15 23.16
CA VAL A 19 -23.52 17.06 22.40
C VAL A 19 -22.88 17.50 21.06
N LYS A 20 -21.56 17.48 20.98
CA LYS A 20 -20.78 17.59 19.74
C LYS A 20 -19.83 16.41 19.62
N LYS A 21 -20.04 15.61 18.57
CA LYS A 21 -19.08 14.61 18.10
C LYS A 21 -18.05 15.32 17.22
N LEU A 22 -16.87 15.63 17.76
CA LEU A 22 -15.72 16.08 16.96
C LEU A 22 -15.08 14.87 16.27
N THR A 23 -15.82 14.18 15.40
CA THR A 23 -15.22 13.22 14.47
C THR A 23 -14.99 13.90 13.14
N GLY A 24 -13.75 14.31 12.89
CA GLY A 24 -13.28 14.65 11.57
C GLY A 24 -12.92 13.36 10.84
N ASN A 25 -13.85 12.79 10.07
CA ASN A 25 -13.42 11.96 8.96
C ASN A 25 -12.96 12.92 7.83
N ALA A 26 -12.20 12.42 6.86
CA ALA A 26 -11.70 13.26 5.77
C ALA A 26 -12.84 13.94 4.99
N HIS A 27 -14.08 13.40 5.04
CA HIS A 27 -15.26 13.99 4.42
C HIS A 27 -15.80 15.20 5.19
N THR A 28 -15.70 15.25 6.52
CA THR A 28 -16.08 16.42 7.33
C THR A 28 -15.13 17.61 7.13
N LEU A 29 -13.89 17.37 6.70
CA LEU A 29 -12.88 18.39 6.41
C LEU A 29 -12.99 18.98 4.99
N ALA A 30 -13.71 18.31 4.10
CA ALA A 30 -14.01 18.86 2.78
C ALA A 30 -15.11 19.92 2.94
N GLY A 31 -14.71 21.18 3.11
CA GLY A 31 -15.64 22.30 3.07
C GLY A 31 -16.37 22.36 1.72
N GLU A 32 -17.54 23.00 1.71
CA GLU A 32 -18.30 23.26 0.49
C GLU A 32 -17.39 23.89 -0.59
N GLY A 33 -17.34 23.25 -1.76
CA GLY A 33 -16.67 23.80 -2.94
C GLY A 33 -15.16 23.59 -3.05
N LYS A 34 -14.51 22.74 -2.24
CA LYS A 34 -13.09 22.38 -2.48
C LYS A 34 -12.83 20.87 -2.45
N THR A 35 -12.61 20.33 -3.64
CA THR A 35 -12.12 18.98 -3.95
C THR A 35 -10.69 18.78 -3.48
N ARG A 36 -10.47 17.80 -2.59
CA ARG A 36 -9.15 17.18 -2.40
C ARG A 36 -9.28 15.69 -2.09
N GLY A 37 -8.88 14.87 -3.06
CA GLY A 37 -8.45 13.50 -2.83
C GLY A 37 -6.99 13.37 -3.26
N PHE A 38 -6.13 12.82 -2.39
CA PHE A 38 -4.71 12.52 -2.71
C PHE A 38 -4.55 11.33 -3.67
N SER A 39 -5.63 10.85 -4.28
CA SER A 39 -5.59 9.74 -5.21
C SER A 39 -5.55 10.30 -6.63
N GLY A 40 -4.51 9.98 -7.39
CA GLY A 40 -4.46 10.20 -8.83
C GLY A 40 -5.50 9.38 -9.61
N THR A 41 -6.54 8.87 -8.97
CA THR A 41 -7.58 7.99 -9.52
C THR A 41 -8.99 8.54 -9.23
N ASP A 42 -9.92 8.28 -10.14
CA ASP A 42 -11.33 8.72 -10.14
C ASP A 42 -12.23 7.83 -9.25
N ASP A 43 -11.65 7.00 -8.37
CA ASP A 43 -12.30 5.83 -7.75
C ASP A 43 -13.49 6.13 -6.82
N ARG A 44 -13.49 7.29 -6.16
CA ARG A 44 -14.47 7.59 -5.09
C ARG A 44 -15.50 8.62 -5.47
N ASN A 45 -15.40 9.21 -6.66
CA ASN A 45 -16.25 10.31 -7.10
C ASN A 45 -17.73 9.90 -7.14
N ASP A 46 -18.02 8.64 -7.52
CA ASP A 46 -19.41 8.13 -7.59
C ASP A 46 -20.00 7.78 -6.22
N THR A 47 -19.17 7.73 -5.17
CA THR A 47 -19.58 7.42 -3.78
C THR A 47 -19.48 8.63 -2.86
N MET A 48 -19.13 9.80 -3.40
CA MET A 48 -19.04 11.02 -2.61
C MET A 48 -20.44 11.53 -2.22
N PRO A 49 -20.57 12.19 -1.06
CA PRO A 49 -21.79 12.90 -0.71
C PRO A 49 -22.16 13.91 -1.80
N GLU A 50 -23.46 14.10 -2.04
CA GLU A 50 -23.98 15.02 -3.07
C GLU A 50 -23.49 16.47 -2.91
N SER A 51 -23.12 16.86 -1.69
CA SER A 51 -22.51 18.17 -1.38
C SER A 51 -21.07 18.34 -1.85
N VAL A 52 -20.40 17.26 -2.25
CA VAL A 52 -19.05 17.29 -2.81
C VAL A 52 -19.18 17.15 -4.32
N ILE A 53 -18.84 18.21 -5.07
CA ILE A 53 -18.80 18.17 -6.53
C ILE A 53 -17.41 17.68 -6.94
N PRO A 54 -17.25 16.43 -7.42
CA PRO A 54 -15.96 15.96 -7.88
C PRO A 54 -15.58 16.60 -9.21
N GLU A 55 -14.42 17.23 -9.26
CA GLU A 55 -13.84 17.71 -10.51
C GLU A 55 -13.01 16.57 -11.12
N ARG A 56 -13.54 15.93 -12.18
CA ARG A 56 -12.82 14.90 -12.92
C ARG A 56 -11.84 15.55 -13.88
N LEU A 57 -10.55 15.48 -13.57
CA LEU A 57 -9.53 15.87 -14.55
C LEU A 57 -9.59 14.93 -15.75
N LEU A 58 -9.51 15.47 -16.97
CA LEU A 58 -9.44 14.67 -18.20
C LEU A 58 -8.31 13.63 -18.17
N SER A 59 -7.20 13.96 -17.49
CA SER A 59 -6.05 13.07 -17.28
C SER A 59 -6.34 11.87 -16.35
N GLN A 60 -7.39 11.95 -15.52
CA GLN A 60 -7.77 10.88 -14.59
C GLN A 60 -8.82 9.93 -15.16
N LYS A 61 -9.47 10.31 -16.28
CA LYS A 61 -10.49 9.49 -16.93
C LYS A 61 -9.89 8.18 -17.45
N GLY A 62 -10.44 7.05 -17.01
CA GLY A 62 -10.02 5.72 -17.47
C GLY A 62 -8.70 5.20 -16.89
N THR A 63 -8.09 5.92 -15.93
CA THR A 63 -6.85 5.49 -15.24
C THR A 63 -6.98 4.12 -14.59
N ASN A 64 -8.12 3.84 -13.96
CA ASN A 64 -8.42 2.54 -13.35
C ASN A 64 -8.47 1.40 -14.36
N GLY A 65 -9.19 1.61 -15.47
CA GLY A 65 -9.29 0.63 -16.55
C GLY A 65 -7.93 0.38 -17.21
N LYS A 66 -7.13 1.45 -17.40
CA LYS A 66 -5.76 1.34 -17.89
C LYS A 66 -4.88 0.51 -16.95
N MET A 67 -4.97 0.71 -15.64
CA MET A 67 -4.18 -0.04 -14.67
C MET A 67 -4.60 -1.50 -14.58
N LEU A 68 -5.90 -1.79 -14.56
CA LEU A 68 -6.40 -3.17 -14.62
C LEU A 68 -5.95 -3.87 -15.91
N HIS A 69 -5.99 -3.15 -17.05
CA HIS A 69 -5.47 -3.66 -18.31
C HIS A 69 -3.97 -3.98 -18.23
N ILE A 70 -3.15 -3.07 -17.68
CA ILE A 70 -1.70 -3.28 -17.48
C ILE A 70 -1.44 -4.48 -16.57
N LEU A 71 -2.16 -4.58 -15.45
CA LEU A 71 -2.07 -5.70 -14.50
C LEU A 71 -2.47 -7.04 -15.14
N SER A 72 -3.40 -7.01 -16.10
CA SER A 72 -3.86 -8.20 -16.82
C SER A 72 -2.94 -8.63 -17.97
N ARG A 73 -1.86 -7.87 -18.27
CA ARG A 73 -0.90 -8.25 -19.32
C ARG A 73 -0.13 -9.50 -18.93
N LYS A 74 0.25 -10.32 -19.93
CA LYS A 74 1.03 -11.56 -19.75
C LYS A 74 2.28 -11.41 -18.87
N LEU A 75 2.97 -10.26 -18.93
CA LEU A 75 4.19 -10.05 -18.13
C LEU A 75 3.95 -9.90 -16.61
N ASN A 76 2.70 -9.62 -16.23
CA ASN A 76 2.23 -9.44 -14.84
C ASN A 76 1.31 -10.59 -14.39
N SER A 77 1.15 -11.64 -15.21
CA SER A 77 0.27 -12.78 -14.91
C SER A 77 0.90 -13.82 -13.98
N GLU A 78 2.16 -13.62 -13.58
CA GLU A 78 2.84 -14.55 -12.68
C GLU A 78 2.30 -14.39 -11.25
N TYR A 79 1.78 -15.49 -10.72
CA TYR A 79 1.33 -15.61 -9.34
C TYR A 79 2.08 -16.76 -8.66
N ILE A 80 2.70 -16.46 -7.51
CA ILE A 80 3.40 -17.44 -6.69
C ILE A 80 2.56 -17.70 -5.43
N PRO A 81 1.95 -18.89 -5.29
CA PRO A 81 1.14 -19.24 -4.12
C PRO A 81 2.01 -19.63 -2.91
N ASN A 82 1.38 -19.67 -1.72
CA ASN A 82 1.94 -20.26 -0.50
C ASN A 82 3.29 -19.67 -0.04
N THR A 83 3.56 -18.40 -0.33
CA THR A 83 4.82 -17.78 0.08
C THR A 83 4.81 -17.47 1.58
N GLU A 84 5.92 -17.72 2.27
CA GLU A 84 6.02 -17.45 3.72
C GLU A 84 6.11 -15.95 4.03
N ILE A 85 6.54 -15.14 3.05
CA ILE A 85 6.82 -13.70 3.20
C ILE A 85 5.53 -12.85 3.15
N THR A 86 4.37 -13.42 2.83
CA THR A 86 3.10 -12.70 2.72
C THR A 86 2.37 -12.58 4.05
N GLY A 87 2.28 -11.35 4.55
CA GLY A 87 1.30 -10.94 5.56
C GLY A 87 1.65 -11.33 7.00
N ALA A 88 1.71 -12.61 7.34
CA ALA A 88 1.81 -13.05 8.73
C ALA A 88 3.19 -12.81 9.38
N ILE A 89 4.29 -12.98 8.63
CA ILE A 89 5.66 -12.73 9.12
C ILE A 89 5.94 -11.23 9.31
N ILE A 90 5.28 -10.37 8.53
CA ILE A 90 5.57 -8.92 8.51
C ILE A 90 4.82 -8.16 9.62
N ILE A 91 3.65 -8.62 10.06
CA ILE A 91 2.79 -7.87 11.00
C ILE A 91 3.45 -7.66 12.37
N GLU A 92 4.32 -8.56 12.82
CA GLU A 92 4.98 -8.46 14.14
C GLU A 92 6.46 -8.06 14.08
N MET A 93 6.98 -7.78 12.88
CA MET A 93 8.39 -7.46 12.67
C MET A 93 8.55 -5.99 12.33
N SER A 94 9.61 -5.36 12.85
CA SER A 94 10.00 -4.04 12.38
C SER A 94 10.50 -4.12 10.92
N ASN A 95 10.46 -3.02 10.18
CA ASN A 95 11.00 -2.98 8.82
C ASN A 95 12.49 -3.33 8.79
N PHE A 96 13.23 -3.01 9.87
CA PHE A 96 14.59 -3.48 10.04
C PHE A 96 14.68 -5.02 10.13
N ASP A 97 13.86 -5.65 10.96
CA ASP A 97 13.87 -7.10 11.14
C ASP A 97 13.48 -7.82 9.86
N VAL A 98 12.46 -7.32 9.14
CA VAL A 98 12.05 -7.85 7.84
C VAL A 98 13.20 -7.75 6.85
N SER A 99 13.90 -6.61 6.80
CA SER A 99 15.04 -6.43 5.90
C SER A 99 16.21 -7.35 6.25
N LYS A 100 16.47 -7.57 7.54
CA LYS A 100 17.48 -8.51 8.03
C LYS A 100 17.14 -9.97 7.69
N TYR A 101 15.86 -10.33 7.71
CA TYR A 101 15.40 -11.64 7.27
C TYR A 101 15.51 -11.78 5.74
N LEU A 102 15.02 -10.80 4.99
CA LEU A 102 14.99 -10.81 3.53
C LEU A 102 16.39 -10.87 2.92
N ILE A 103 17.38 -10.14 3.44
CA ILE A 103 18.74 -10.11 2.85
C ILE A 103 19.40 -11.50 2.88
N LYS A 104 18.99 -12.37 3.81
CA LYS A 104 19.45 -13.76 3.92
C LYS A 104 18.74 -14.70 2.93
N LYS A 105 17.57 -14.32 2.42
CA LYS A 105 16.72 -15.14 1.54
C LYS A 105 16.77 -14.72 0.07
N ILE A 106 17.03 -13.44 -0.21
CA ILE A 106 17.08 -12.93 -1.58
C ILE A 106 18.37 -13.34 -2.31
N ASP A 107 18.28 -13.35 -3.64
CA ASP A 107 19.37 -13.65 -4.57
C ASP A 107 20.66 -12.87 -4.23
N LYS A 108 21.80 -13.55 -4.33
CA LYS A 108 23.15 -13.02 -4.07
C LYS A 108 23.54 -11.85 -4.97
N ARG A 109 22.82 -11.61 -6.07
CA ARG A 109 22.98 -10.41 -6.92
C ARG A 109 22.68 -9.09 -6.18
N PHE A 110 21.91 -9.16 -5.09
CA PHE A 110 21.61 -8.01 -4.26
C PHE A 110 22.58 -7.94 -3.08
N ASP A 111 23.25 -6.80 -2.93
CA ASP A 111 24.24 -6.53 -1.89
C ASP A 111 23.61 -5.90 -0.63
N GLY A 112 22.40 -5.32 -0.77
CA GLY A 112 21.67 -4.73 0.34
C GLY A 112 20.18 -4.54 0.11
N ILE A 113 19.46 -4.23 1.18
CA ILE A 113 18.03 -3.92 1.19
C ILE A 113 17.80 -2.48 1.63
N VAL A 114 17.06 -1.74 0.81
CA VAL A 114 16.53 -0.42 1.13
C VAL A 114 15.21 -0.58 1.88
N TYR A 115 15.08 0.08 3.03
CA TYR A 115 13.88 0.04 3.86
C TYR A 115 13.63 1.37 4.59
N PHE A 116 12.42 1.53 5.12
CA PHE A 116 12.07 2.66 5.98
C PHE A 116 12.33 2.32 7.45
N SER A 117 13.17 3.10 8.12
CA SER A 117 13.45 2.93 9.54
C SER A 117 12.22 3.24 10.39
N ASP A 118 11.83 2.27 11.21
CA ASP A 118 10.67 2.37 12.12
C ASP A 118 10.81 3.49 13.16
N LYS A 119 12.06 3.92 13.45
CA LYS A 119 12.35 4.93 14.49
C LYS A 119 12.20 6.37 14.02
N ASN A 120 12.57 6.64 12.78
CA ASN A 120 12.73 8.02 12.28
C ASN A 120 12.20 8.24 10.87
N ASN A 121 11.56 7.22 10.27
CA ASN A 121 11.00 7.26 8.93
C ASN A 121 12.02 7.68 7.85
N LYS A 122 13.31 7.43 8.09
CA LYS A 122 14.39 7.67 7.12
C LYS A 122 14.62 6.42 6.28
N ILE A 123 15.03 6.65 5.03
CA ILE A 123 15.43 5.58 4.13
C ILE A 123 16.82 5.09 4.52
N MET A 124 16.88 3.81 4.88
CA MET A 124 18.09 3.12 5.32
C MET A 124 18.42 2.00 4.34
N VAL A 125 19.67 1.57 4.36
CA VAL A 125 20.17 0.40 3.62
C VAL A 125 20.81 -0.54 4.63
N ILE A 126 20.39 -1.81 4.64
CA ILE A 126 21.07 -2.89 5.35
C ILE A 126 21.82 -3.76 4.36
N LEU A 127 23.08 -4.07 4.65
CA LEU A 127 23.93 -4.92 3.85
C LEU A 127 23.93 -6.38 4.33
N ARG A 128 24.52 -7.27 3.54
CA ARG A 128 24.67 -8.70 3.90
C ARG A 128 25.49 -8.94 5.17
N ASN A 129 26.42 -8.04 5.50
CA ASN A 129 27.21 -8.07 6.74
C ASN A 129 26.44 -7.49 7.95
N GLU A 130 25.14 -7.21 7.80
CA GLU A 130 24.26 -6.61 8.81
C GLU A 130 24.58 -5.15 9.18
N GLU A 131 25.50 -4.50 8.47
CA GLU A 131 25.72 -3.06 8.60
C GLU A 131 24.52 -2.29 8.03
N SER A 132 24.07 -1.26 8.75
CA SER A 132 22.96 -0.41 8.34
C SER A 132 23.34 1.07 8.40
N PHE A 133 23.01 1.81 7.34
CA PHE A 133 23.30 3.24 7.21
C PHE A 133 22.29 3.93 6.29
N PRO A 134 22.20 5.27 6.31
CA PRO A 134 21.28 6.01 5.44
C PRO A 134 21.55 5.77 3.95
N LEU A 135 20.49 5.70 3.12
CA LEU A 135 20.64 5.57 1.66
C LEU A 135 21.46 6.72 1.05
N SER A 136 21.40 7.91 1.65
CA SER A 136 22.17 9.09 1.22
C SER A 136 23.70 8.90 1.31
N THR A 137 24.18 7.97 2.13
CA THR A 137 25.61 7.65 2.27
C THR A 137 25.97 6.30 1.65
N CYS A 138 25.04 5.67 0.92
CA CYS A 138 25.25 4.40 0.26
C CYS A 138 25.98 4.59 -1.07
N HIS A 139 27.06 3.85 -1.28
CA HIS A 139 27.86 3.86 -2.51
C HIS A 139 27.59 2.64 -3.42
N ILE A 140 26.63 1.80 -3.05
CA ILE A 140 26.26 0.61 -3.83
C ILE A 140 25.37 1.04 -5.00
N ASP A 141 25.61 0.45 -6.17
CA ASP A 141 24.73 0.65 -7.33
C ASP A 141 23.29 0.23 -6.97
N SER A 142 22.34 1.15 -7.21
CA SER A 142 20.90 0.91 -7.08
C SER A 142 20.39 -0.40 -7.70
N LYS A 143 21.03 -0.89 -8.77
CA LYS A 143 20.69 -2.17 -9.42
C LYS A 143 20.99 -3.39 -8.55
N LYS A 144 21.91 -3.24 -7.59
CA LYS A 144 22.27 -4.25 -6.59
C LYS A 144 21.54 -4.07 -5.27
N LEU A 145 20.60 -3.13 -5.19
CA LEU A 145 19.78 -2.92 -4.01
C LEU A 145 18.37 -3.48 -4.25
N PHE A 146 17.87 -4.22 -3.26
CA PHE A 146 16.48 -4.65 -3.21
C PHE A 146 15.68 -3.64 -2.39
N VAL A 147 14.50 -3.23 -2.84
CA VAL A 147 13.68 -2.27 -2.10
C VAL A 147 12.53 -3.01 -1.42
N TYR A 148 12.44 -2.86 -0.11
CA TYR A 148 11.31 -3.30 0.70
C TYR A 148 10.47 -2.10 1.14
N LEU A 149 9.16 -2.20 0.94
CA LEU A 149 8.17 -1.20 1.35
C LEU A 149 7.06 -1.91 2.13
N ASP A 150 6.71 -1.39 3.30
CA ASP A 150 5.53 -1.81 4.06
C ASP A 150 4.26 -1.08 3.56
N GLU A 151 3.10 -1.42 4.15
CA GLU A 151 1.83 -0.79 3.78
C GLU A 151 1.84 0.73 4.03
N ALA A 152 2.41 1.19 5.16
CA ALA A 152 2.41 2.61 5.54
C ALA A 152 3.21 3.47 4.55
N HIS A 153 4.35 2.97 4.08
CA HIS A 153 5.29 3.67 3.20
C HIS A 153 5.01 3.40 1.70
N THR A 154 3.97 2.62 1.39
CA THR A 154 3.35 2.60 0.05
C THR A 154 2.54 3.86 -0.26
N ARG A 155 2.47 4.84 0.65
CA ARG A 155 1.82 6.15 0.45
C ARG A 155 2.82 7.28 0.65
N GLY A 156 2.81 8.29 -0.23
CA GLY A 156 3.62 9.52 -0.06
C GLY A 156 5.13 9.43 -0.33
N THR A 157 5.69 8.23 -0.51
CA THR A 157 7.13 8.06 -0.77
C THR A 157 7.52 8.19 -2.24
N ASP A 158 8.52 9.02 -2.55
CA ASP A 158 9.13 9.14 -3.89
C ASP A 158 10.50 8.45 -3.96
N LEU A 159 10.51 7.14 -4.24
CA LEU A 159 11.73 6.40 -4.56
C LEU A 159 11.80 6.14 -6.06
N LYS A 160 12.85 6.65 -6.72
CA LYS A 160 13.07 6.42 -8.16
C LYS A 160 13.62 5.01 -8.38
N LEU A 161 12.75 4.11 -8.83
CA LEU A 161 13.11 2.74 -9.19
C LEU A 161 13.63 2.67 -10.63
N PRO A 162 14.57 1.77 -10.95
CA PRO A 162 15.03 1.57 -12.33
C PRO A 162 13.88 1.21 -13.30
N LEU A 163 14.02 1.58 -14.57
CA LEU A 163 13.02 1.28 -15.62
C LEU A 163 12.81 -0.22 -15.83
N THR A 164 13.79 -1.06 -15.49
CA THR A 164 13.71 -2.53 -15.59
C THR A 164 13.35 -3.19 -14.26
N ALA A 165 12.87 -2.42 -13.28
CA ALA A 165 12.49 -2.97 -11.99
C ALA A 165 11.32 -3.95 -12.12
N ARG A 166 11.45 -5.10 -11.45
CA ARG A 166 10.37 -6.07 -11.25
C ARG A 166 9.98 -6.03 -9.78
N GLY A 167 8.74 -5.61 -9.49
CA GLY A 167 8.22 -5.56 -8.14
C GLY A 167 7.57 -6.88 -7.72
N ILE A 168 7.67 -7.18 -6.44
CA ILE A 168 6.91 -8.26 -5.82
C ILE A 168 5.80 -7.59 -5.01
N VAL A 169 4.56 -7.99 -5.27
CA VAL A 169 3.40 -7.47 -4.54
C VAL A 169 2.78 -8.62 -3.76
N THR A 170 2.84 -8.52 -2.43
CA THR A 170 2.30 -9.52 -1.52
C THR A 170 0.80 -9.31 -1.35
N LEU A 171 0.02 -10.34 -1.65
CA LEU A 171 -1.41 -10.39 -1.42
C LEU A 171 -1.68 -10.90 0.00
N SER A 172 -2.56 -10.20 0.72
CA SER A 172 -3.06 -10.60 2.03
C SER A 172 -4.58 -10.72 2.01
N LYS A 173 -5.15 -11.47 2.97
CA LYS A 173 -6.59 -11.77 3.06
C LYS A 173 -7.49 -10.51 3.05
N ASN A 174 -6.99 -9.41 3.61
CA ASN A 174 -7.74 -8.14 3.71
C ASN A 174 -7.30 -7.10 2.66
N MET A 175 -6.61 -7.53 1.60
CA MET A 175 -6.18 -6.62 0.55
C MET A 175 -7.33 -6.33 -0.42
N ASN A 176 -7.64 -5.05 -0.62
CA ASN A 176 -8.62 -4.59 -1.59
C ASN A 176 -7.93 -4.00 -2.84
N LYS A 177 -8.73 -3.71 -3.87
CA LYS A 177 -8.28 -3.09 -5.12
C LYS A 177 -7.42 -1.85 -4.87
N ASP A 178 -7.88 -0.93 -4.01
CA ASP A 178 -7.19 0.33 -3.73
C ASP A 178 -5.79 0.09 -3.14
N LYS A 179 -5.65 -0.83 -2.18
CA LYS A 179 -4.36 -1.18 -1.57
C LYS A 179 -3.41 -1.81 -2.59
N LEU A 180 -3.92 -2.73 -3.41
CA LEU A 180 -3.14 -3.33 -4.50
C LEU A 180 -2.64 -2.25 -5.47
N MET A 181 -3.54 -1.38 -5.92
CA MET A 181 -3.22 -0.29 -6.85
C MET A 181 -2.19 0.67 -6.25
N GLN A 182 -2.30 1.01 -4.96
CA GLN A 182 -1.35 1.89 -4.26
C GLN A 182 0.07 1.32 -4.21
N GLY A 183 0.20 0.00 -3.99
CA GLY A 183 1.49 -0.69 -4.02
C GLY A 183 2.07 -0.78 -5.44
N VAL A 184 1.25 -1.21 -6.39
CA VAL A 184 1.64 -1.39 -7.81
C VAL A 184 2.08 -0.06 -8.44
N MET A 185 1.36 1.04 -8.18
CA MET A 185 1.68 2.37 -8.72
C MET A 185 3.04 2.94 -8.28
N ARG A 186 3.74 2.30 -7.34
CA ARG A 186 5.13 2.68 -7.00
C ARG A 186 6.08 2.40 -8.17
N LEU A 187 5.74 1.43 -9.00
CA LEU A 187 6.36 1.22 -10.30
C LEU A 187 5.68 2.13 -11.34
N ARG A 188 6.17 3.37 -11.45
CA ARG A 188 5.56 4.41 -12.29
C ARG A 188 5.61 4.11 -13.79
N ASP A 189 6.49 3.20 -14.21
CA ASP A 189 6.76 2.85 -15.61
C ASP A 189 6.27 1.43 -15.95
N LEU A 190 5.22 0.95 -15.26
CA LEU A 190 4.57 -0.35 -15.53
C LEU A 190 3.96 -0.47 -16.92
N ASP A 191 3.62 0.66 -17.54
CA ASP A 191 3.14 0.67 -18.92
C ASP A 191 4.27 0.51 -19.96
N PHE A 192 5.54 0.54 -19.50
CA PHE A 192 6.71 0.52 -20.37
C PHE A 192 7.61 -0.72 -20.15
N LYS A 193 8.45 -0.72 -19.11
CA LYS A 193 9.47 -1.77 -18.88
C LYS A 193 9.47 -2.35 -17.48
N GLN A 194 8.70 -1.77 -16.55
CA GLN A 194 8.53 -2.35 -15.23
C GLN A 194 7.48 -3.46 -15.28
N SER A 195 7.58 -4.39 -14.34
CA SER A 195 6.64 -5.52 -14.22
C SER A 195 6.41 -5.87 -12.75
N ILE A 196 5.38 -6.65 -12.48
CA ILE A 196 5.11 -7.19 -11.16
C ILE A 196 5.00 -8.72 -11.17
N VAL A 197 5.19 -9.29 -9.99
CA VAL A 197 4.78 -10.65 -9.64
C VAL A 197 3.90 -10.57 -8.40
N LEU A 198 2.79 -11.31 -8.40
CA LEU A 198 1.90 -11.39 -7.26
C LEU A 198 2.30 -12.59 -6.39
N TRP A 199 2.49 -12.38 -5.09
CA TRP A 199 2.79 -13.44 -4.13
C TRP A 199 1.63 -13.60 -3.18
N GLY A 200 1.08 -14.80 -3.02
CA GLY A 200 -0.03 -15.07 -2.10
C GLY A 200 0.40 -15.86 -0.88
N SER A 201 -0.22 -15.57 0.28
CA SER A 201 -0.11 -16.43 1.45
C SER A 201 -0.92 -17.70 1.26
N LYS A 202 -0.66 -18.73 2.08
CA LYS A 202 -1.48 -19.96 2.10
C LYS A 202 -2.96 -19.64 2.25
N GLU A 203 -3.30 -18.67 3.11
CA GLU A 203 -4.66 -18.22 3.34
C GLU A 203 -5.26 -17.54 2.11
N THR A 204 -4.53 -16.62 1.48
CA THR A 204 -5.02 -15.91 0.30
C THR A 204 -5.10 -16.80 -0.94
N THR A 205 -4.18 -17.77 -1.08
CA THR A 205 -4.25 -18.77 -2.15
C THR A 205 -5.48 -19.65 -2.01
N ALA A 206 -5.84 -20.05 -0.78
CA ALA A 206 -7.04 -20.87 -0.53
C ALA A 206 -8.34 -20.15 -0.90
N ASP A 207 -8.39 -18.82 -0.78
CA ASP A 207 -9.56 -18.01 -1.15
C ASP A 207 -9.66 -17.75 -2.67
N ILE A 208 -8.60 -18.02 -3.44
CA ILE A 208 -8.52 -17.81 -4.91
C ILE A 208 -8.70 -19.11 -5.70
N ALA A 209 -8.47 -20.27 -5.08
CA ALA A 209 -8.61 -21.60 -5.67
C ALA A 209 -10.07 -22.07 -5.77
#